data_AF-A0A847VFT9-F1
#
_entry.id   AF-A0A847VFT9-F1
#
_cell.length_a   1.000
_cell.length_b   1.000
_cell.length_c   1.000
_cell.angle_alpha   90.00
_cell.angle_beta   90.00
_cell.angle_gamma   90.00
#
_symmetry.space_group_name_H-M   'P 1'
#
loop_
_entity.id
_entity.type
_entity.pdbx_description
1 polymer ?
#
loop_
_entity_poly.entity_id
_entity_poly.type
_entity_poly.pdbx_seq_one_letter_code
_entity_poly.pdbx_strand_id
1 'polypeptide(L)'
;MPLPRPRARVRAVTPALPKLAPKIVRWQRRAGRHDLPWQGERDPYRVWVSEVMLQQTQVATVRAYYPRFLQRFPDLPTLAAAPQDAVLALWSGLGYYSRAR
;
A
#
# COMPACT_ATOMS: atom_id res chain seq x y z
N MET A 1 27.00 -2.74 -57.78
CA MET A 1 27.13 -2.88 -56.31
C MET A 1 26.94 -1.49 -55.68
N PRO A 2 25.79 -1.15 -55.07
CA PRO A 2 25.59 0.16 -54.46
C PRO A 2 26.08 0.18 -53.01
N LEU A 3 26.75 1.27 -52.61
CA LEU A 3 27.25 1.50 -51.25
C LEU A 3 26.08 1.78 -50.28
N PRO A 4 26.15 1.32 -49.01
CA PRO A 4 25.11 1.60 -48.02
C PRO A 4 25.14 3.07 -47.56
N ARG A 5 23.96 3.71 -47.50
CA ARG A 5 23.80 5.06 -46.95
C ARG A 5 24.01 5.06 -45.42
N PRO A 6 24.71 6.05 -44.83
CA PRO A 6 24.87 6.12 -43.39
C PRO A 6 23.54 6.41 -42.71
N ARG A 7 23.14 5.57 -41.73
CA ARG A 7 21.99 5.83 -40.87
C ARG A 7 22.30 7.02 -39.97
N ALA A 8 21.60 8.13 -40.14
CA ALA A 8 21.64 9.24 -39.20
C ALA A 8 21.19 8.72 -37.82
N ARG A 9 22.06 8.84 -36.80
CA ARG A 9 21.68 8.54 -35.42
C ARG A 9 20.71 9.63 -34.96
N VAL A 10 19.45 9.26 -34.74
CA VAL A 10 18.52 10.09 -33.97
C VAL A 10 19.10 10.19 -32.56
N ARG A 11 19.60 11.36 -32.17
CA ARG A 11 19.90 11.65 -30.76
C ARG A 11 18.57 11.63 -30.02
N ALA A 12 18.38 10.65 -29.15
CA ALA A 12 17.31 10.70 -28.16
C ALA A 12 17.59 11.90 -27.24
N VAL A 13 16.89 13.01 -27.46
CA VAL A 13 16.80 14.07 -26.46
C VAL A 13 15.83 13.54 -25.42
N THR A 14 16.36 12.95 -24.35
CA THR A 14 15.54 12.64 -23.18
C THR A 14 15.22 13.99 -22.50
N PRO A 15 13.96 14.46 -22.49
CA PRO A 15 13.64 15.65 -21.71
C PRO A 15 13.97 15.34 -20.25
N ALA A 16 14.82 16.17 -19.63
CA ALA A 16 15.07 16.08 -18.21
C ALA A 16 13.75 16.35 -17.48
N LEU A 17 13.08 15.30 -17.03
CA LEU A 17 11.92 15.44 -16.17
C LEU A 17 12.37 16.26 -14.94
N PRO A 18 11.75 17.43 -14.67
CA PRO A 18 12.11 18.20 -13.48
C PRO A 18 12.00 17.28 -12.28
N LYS A 19 12.99 17.30 -11.37
CA LYS A 19 13.13 16.34 -10.25
C LYS A 19 11.77 16.11 -9.56
N LEU A 20 11.06 15.05 -9.96
CA LEU A 20 9.67 14.81 -9.60
C LEU A 20 9.55 14.36 -8.15
N ALA A 21 10.43 13.45 -7.74
CA ALA A 21 10.44 12.90 -6.38
C ALA A 21 10.55 14.00 -5.29
N PRO A 22 11.50 14.96 -5.34
CA PRO A 22 11.53 16.05 -4.37
C PRO A 22 10.26 16.93 -4.34
N LYS A 23 9.56 17.08 -5.48
CA LYS A 23 8.30 17.82 -5.55
C LYS A 23 7.17 17.04 -4.87
N ILE A 24 7.03 15.75 -5.17
CA ILE A 24 6.02 14.87 -4.53
C ILE A 24 6.26 14.80 -3.02
N VAL A 25 7.50 14.61 -2.60
CA VAL A 25 7.86 14.53 -1.18
C VAL A 25 7.54 15.82 -0.43
N ARG A 26 7.81 17.01 -1.02
CA ARG A 26 7.40 18.29 -0.39
C ARG A 26 5.89 18.46 -0.32
N TRP A 27 5.17 18.08 -1.37
CA TRP A 27 3.70 18.14 -1.37
C TRP A 27 3.11 17.19 -0.32
N GLN A 28 3.60 15.95 -0.25
CA GLN A 28 3.13 14.95 0.72
C GLN A 28 3.35 15.43 2.16
N ARG A 29 4.47 16.09 2.46
CA ARG A 29 4.70 16.66 3.80
C ARG A 29 3.75 17.81 4.17
N ARG A 30 3.24 18.54 3.17
CA ARG A 30 2.38 19.73 3.40
C ARG A 30 0.89 19.40 3.37
N ALA A 31 0.49 18.48 2.49
CA ALA A 31 -0.91 18.23 2.15
C ALA A 31 -1.26 16.73 2.13
N GLY A 32 -0.33 15.86 2.52
CA GLY A 32 -0.59 14.43 2.64
C GLY A 32 -1.51 14.13 3.81
N ARG A 33 -2.02 12.90 3.84
CA ARG A 33 -2.65 12.34 5.03
C ARG A 33 -1.57 12.04 6.06
N HIS A 34 -1.82 12.39 7.32
CA HIS A 34 -0.88 12.18 8.43
C HIS A 34 -1.55 11.63 9.70
N ASP A 35 -2.87 11.44 9.67
CA ASP A 35 -3.73 11.10 10.81
C ASP A 35 -4.29 9.67 10.72
N LEU A 36 -3.82 8.86 9.77
CA LEU A 36 -4.26 7.47 9.64
C LEU A 36 -3.54 6.59 10.68
N PRO A 37 -4.24 5.65 11.34
CA PRO A 37 -3.67 4.82 12.41
C PRO A 37 -2.45 3.98 12.01
N TRP A 38 -2.30 3.65 10.73
CA TRP A 38 -1.20 2.86 10.17
C TRP A 38 -0.09 3.73 9.56
N GLN A 39 -0.22 5.05 9.55
CA GLN A 39 0.84 5.94 9.05
C GLN A 39 1.92 6.16 10.11
N GLY A 40 3.19 6.01 9.70
CA GLY A 40 4.33 6.12 10.61
C GLY A 40 4.55 4.90 11.50
N GLU A 41 3.70 3.87 11.36
CA GLU A 41 3.89 2.57 12.00
C GLU A 41 5.16 1.90 11.46
N ARG A 42 5.94 1.29 12.36
CA ARG A 42 7.20 0.60 12.05
C ARG A 42 7.10 -0.91 12.26
N ASP A 43 6.06 -1.38 12.94
CA ASP A 43 5.78 -2.80 13.08
C ASP A 43 5.35 -3.40 11.73
N PRO A 44 6.13 -4.34 11.14
CA PRO A 44 5.81 -4.95 9.86
C PRO A 44 4.47 -5.67 9.85
N TYR A 45 4.05 -6.28 10.97
CA TYR A 45 2.77 -6.98 11.07
C TYR A 45 1.61 -6.01 10.91
N ARG A 46 1.67 -4.88 11.61
CA ARG A 46 0.64 -3.84 11.58
C ARG A 46 0.55 -3.15 10.23
N VAL A 47 1.70 -2.85 9.62
CA VAL A 47 1.77 -2.33 8.24
C VAL A 47 1.12 -3.33 7.29
N TRP A 48 1.52 -4.61 7.35
CA TRP A 48 0.95 -5.66 6.50
C TRP A 48 -0.58 -5.79 6.64
N VAL A 49 -1.10 -5.83 7.87
CA VAL A 49 -2.56 -5.88 8.11
C VAL A 49 -3.26 -4.68 7.48
N SER A 50 -2.71 -3.47 7.64
CA SER A 50 -3.30 -2.26 7.06
C SER A 50 -3.36 -2.32 5.53
N GLU A 51 -2.29 -2.79 4.88
CA GLU A 51 -2.21 -2.90 3.42
C GLU A 51 -3.19 -3.95 2.89
N VAL A 52 -3.29 -5.12 3.53
CA VAL A 52 -4.25 -6.16 3.13
C VAL A 52 -5.70 -5.66 3.25
N MET A 53 -6.02 -4.94 4.33
CA MET A 53 -7.35 -4.34 4.50
C MET A 53 -7.64 -3.26 3.44
N LEU A 54 -6.67 -2.42 3.09
CA LEU A 54 -6.83 -1.32 2.14
C LEU A 54 -6.97 -1.77 0.68
N GLN A 55 -6.65 -3.02 0.35
CA GLN A 55 -6.90 -3.57 -0.97
C GLN A 55 -8.41 -3.60 -1.25
N GLN A 56 -8.89 -2.89 -2.27
CA GLN A 56 -10.32 -2.91 -2.67
C GLN A 56 -11.31 -2.49 -1.56
N THR A 57 -10.83 -1.85 -0.48
CA THR A 57 -11.67 -1.31 0.60
C THR A 57 -11.33 0.16 0.85
N GLN A 58 -12.34 1.00 1.06
CA GLN A 58 -12.14 2.43 1.29
C GLN A 58 -11.48 2.71 2.65
N VAL A 59 -10.65 3.76 2.70
CA VAL A 59 -9.94 4.19 3.91
C VAL A 59 -10.87 4.42 5.10
N ALA A 60 -12.05 5.02 4.88
CA ALA A 60 -13.01 5.30 5.94
C ALA A 60 -13.47 4.02 6.66
N THR A 61 -13.74 2.96 5.89
CA THR A 61 -14.09 1.64 6.43
C THR A 61 -12.92 1.05 7.21
N VAL A 62 -11.72 1.03 6.62
CA VAL A 62 -10.53 0.44 7.27
C VAL A 62 -10.19 1.15 8.58
N ARG A 63 -10.36 2.48 8.67
CA ARG A 63 -10.16 3.25 9.91
C ARG A 63 -11.01 2.72 11.08
N ALA A 64 -12.20 2.17 10.83
CA ALA A 64 -13.06 1.61 11.86
C ALA A 64 -12.70 0.15 12.23
N TYR A 65 -12.19 -0.62 11.26
CA TYR A 65 -11.90 -2.05 11.44
C TYR A 65 -10.51 -2.32 12.01
N TYR A 66 -9.51 -1.58 11.54
CA TYR A 66 -8.11 -1.80 11.86
C TYR A 66 -7.83 -1.82 13.38
N PRO A 67 -8.31 -0.87 14.20
CA PRO A 67 -8.08 -0.92 15.65
C PRO A 67 -8.72 -2.14 16.33
N ARG A 68 -9.90 -2.55 15.89
CA ARG A 68 -10.64 -3.71 16.45
C ARG A 68 -9.92 -5.02 16.13
N PHE A 69 -9.37 -5.12 14.91
CA PHE A 69 -8.59 -6.27 14.49
C PHE A 69 -7.31 -6.40 15.31
N LEU A 70 -6.53 -5.31 15.45
CA LEU A 70 -5.30 -5.31 16.25
C LEU A 70 -5.56 -5.48 17.76
N GLN A 71 -6.72 -5.07 18.27
CA GLN A 71 -7.09 -5.33 19.65
C GLN A 71 -7.28 -6.84 19.89
N ARG A 72 -7.82 -7.58 18.92
CA ARG A 72 -8.03 -9.03 19.05
C ARG A 72 -6.78 -9.84 18.70
N PHE A 73 -6.04 -9.39 17.69
CA PHE A 73 -4.84 -10.01 17.15
C PHE A 73 -3.71 -8.97 17.17
N PRO A 74 -3.04 -8.77 18.32
CA PRO A 74 -2.03 -7.73 18.47
C PRO A 74 -0.73 -8.03 17.74
N ASP A 75 -0.46 -9.30 17.45
CA ASP A 75 0.77 -9.78 16.81
C ASP A 75 0.50 -10.99 15.89
N LEU A 76 1.51 -11.30 15.06
CA LEU A 76 1.44 -12.39 14.09
C LEU A 76 1.24 -13.77 14.74
N PRO A 77 1.93 -14.15 15.84
CA PRO A 77 1.67 -15.43 16.52
C PRO A 77 0.23 -15.57 17.01
N THR A 78 -0.36 -14.50 17.57
CA THR A 78 -1.75 -14.51 18.05
C THR A 78 -2.72 -14.67 16.89
N LEU A 79 -2.47 -14.02 15.74
CA LEU A 79 -3.26 -14.21 14.53
C LEU A 79 -3.13 -15.65 14.00
N ALA A 80 -1.92 -16.21 13.96
CA ALA A 80 -1.66 -17.54 13.43
C ALA A 80 -2.29 -18.66 14.28
N ALA A 81 -2.40 -18.46 15.60
CA ALA A 81 -3.04 -19.40 16.51
C ALA A 81 -4.59 -19.27 16.54
N ALA A 82 -5.15 -18.23 15.91
CA ALA A 82 -6.59 -17.98 15.97
C ALA A 82 -7.39 -18.95 15.10
N PRO A 83 -8.58 -19.39 15.54
CA PRO A 83 -9.50 -20.10 14.67
C PRO A 83 -9.86 -19.24 13.46
N GLN A 84 -9.89 -19.84 12.27
CA GLN A 84 -10.21 -19.13 11.03
C GLN A 84 -11.55 -18.37 11.13
N ASP A 85 -12.58 -18.97 11.74
CA ASP A 85 -13.88 -18.33 11.93
C ASP A 85 -13.81 -17.05 12.76
N ALA A 86 -12.90 -16.99 13.74
CA ALA A 86 -12.69 -15.78 14.55
C ALA A 86 -12.07 -14.65 13.71
N VAL A 87 -11.18 -14.99 12.77
CA VAL A 87 -10.59 -14.02 11.82
C VAL A 87 -11.67 -13.54 10.84
N LEU A 88 -12.44 -14.46 10.25
CA LEU A 88 -13.50 -14.13 9.29
C LEU A 88 -14.63 -13.31 9.94
N ALA A 89 -14.97 -13.57 11.20
CA ALA A 89 -15.96 -12.79 11.94
C ALA A 89 -15.54 -11.32 12.07
N LEU A 90 -14.27 -11.06 12.38
CA LEU A 90 -13.73 -9.69 12.44
C LEU A 90 -13.50 -9.05 11.06
N TRP A 91 -13.34 -9.87 10.02
CA TRP A 91 -13.22 -9.40 8.64
C TRP A 91 -14.58 -9.14 7.97
N SER A 92 -15.68 -9.57 8.58
CA SER A 92 -17.02 -9.43 8.04
C SER A 92 -17.38 -7.96 7.81
N GLY A 93 -17.70 -7.63 6.55
CA GLY A 93 -17.98 -6.27 6.10
C GLY A 93 -16.82 -5.55 5.39
N LEU A 94 -15.60 -6.09 5.40
CA LEU A 94 -14.50 -5.58 4.56
C LEU A 94 -14.59 -6.06 3.10
N GLY A 95 -15.41 -7.07 2.82
CA GLY A 95 -15.55 -7.71 1.50
C GLY A 95 -14.34 -8.58 1.12
N TYR A 96 -14.47 -9.38 0.07
CA TYR A 96 -13.42 -10.27 -0.45
C TYR A 96 -12.70 -11.09 0.64
N TYR A 97 -13.43 -12.05 1.22
CA TYR A 97 -12.95 -12.93 2.31
C TYR A 97 -11.71 -13.76 1.96
N SER A 98 -11.35 -13.89 0.69
CA SER A 98 -10.09 -14.52 0.27
C SER A 98 -8.85 -13.80 0.80
N ARG A 99 -8.94 -12.49 1.10
CA ARG A 99 -7.85 -11.72 1.72
C ARG A 99 -7.60 -12.06 3.19
N ALA A 100 -8.55 -12.73 3.84
CA ALA A 100 -8.51 -13.09 5.25
C ALA A 100 -8.20 -14.57 5.49
N ARG A 101 -8.04 -15.36 4.41
CA ARG A 101 -7.72 -16.80 4.46
C ARG A 101 -6.25 -17.04 4.20
#